data_AF-A0A645JBJ8-F1
#
_entry.id   AF-A0A645JBJ8-F1
#
_cell.length_a   1.000
_cell.length_b   1.000
_cell.length_c   1.000
_cell.angle_alpha   90.00
_cell.angle_beta   90.00
_cell.angle_gamma   90.00
#
_symmetry.space_group_name_H-M   'P 1'
#
loop_
_entity.id
_entity.type
_entity.pdbx_description
1 polymer ?
#
loop_
_entity_poly.entity_id
_entity_poly.type
_entity_poly.pdbx_seq_one_letter_code
_entity_poly.pdbx_strand_id
1 'polypeptide(L)'
;MSGVNASYISALERDEKKNPSVAILEKLANSLEVSIDEIMKSKPITYDDLEKWDKNSDQVKEEVGLFETGEFKTPEAAMQFILKQPAIMGYGGFDTEKMSDDEIIEFANELLNQLKLLSYKYKK
;
A
#
# COMPACT_ATOMS: atom_id res chain seq x y z
N MET A 1 -1.76 1.84 21.42
CA MET A 1 -2.29 0.74 22.28
C MET A 1 -3.69 1.14 22.74
N SER A 2 -4.70 0.30 22.51
CA SER A 2 -6.13 0.62 22.69
C SER A 2 -6.60 0.91 24.12
N GLY A 3 -5.74 0.71 25.13
CA GLY A 3 -6.13 0.86 26.54
C GLY A 3 -7.14 -0.19 27.02
N VAL A 4 -7.34 -1.26 26.25
CA VAL A 4 -8.12 -2.46 26.62
C VAL A 4 -7.14 -3.55 27.04
N ASN A 5 -7.47 -4.28 28.11
CA ASN A 5 -6.61 -5.35 28.63
C ASN A 5 -6.48 -6.50 27.62
N ALA A 6 -5.25 -6.97 27.37
CA ALA A 6 -4.99 -8.04 26.38
C ALA A 6 -5.75 -9.34 26.68
N SER A 7 -5.86 -9.74 27.96
CA SER A 7 -6.64 -10.91 28.36
C SER A 7 -8.13 -10.73 28.07
N TYR A 8 -8.65 -9.50 28.14
CA TYR A 8 -10.02 -9.18 27.76
C TYR A 8 -10.25 -9.36 26.26
N ILE A 9 -9.34 -8.86 25.42
CA ILE A 9 -9.40 -9.03 23.96
C ILE A 9 -9.35 -10.52 23.62
N SER A 10 -8.43 -11.25 24.23
CA SER A 10 -8.27 -12.68 24.01
C SER A 10 -9.51 -13.49 24.40
N ALA A 11 -10.22 -13.08 25.46
CA ALA A 11 -11.50 -13.69 25.85
C ALA A 11 -12.65 -13.35 24.90
N LEU A 12 -12.63 -12.18 24.25
CA LEU A 12 -13.58 -11.84 23.18
C LEU A 12 -13.34 -12.73 21.94
N GLU A 13 -12.08 -12.89 21.52
CA GLU A 13 -11.69 -13.70 20.35
C GLU A 13 -12.04 -15.19 20.50
N ARG A 14 -11.92 -15.71 21.73
CA ARG A 14 -12.30 -17.10 22.05
C ARG A 14 -13.79 -17.29 22.35
N ASP A 15 -14.61 -16.25 22.16
CA ASP A 15 -16.06 -16.32 22.38
C ASP A 15 -16.43 -16.63 23.86
N GLU A 16 -15.49 -16.45 24.80
CA GLU A 16 -15.68 -16.57 26.26
C GLU A 16 -16.40 -15.33 26.81
N LYS A 17 -16.24 -14.19 26.13
CA LYS A 17 -16.93 -12.94 26.41
C LYS A 17 -17.60 -12.43 25.13
N LYS A 18 -18.91 -12.15 25.17
CA LYS A 18 -19.68 -11.86 23.95
C LYS A 18 -20.28 -10.47 23.82
N ASN A 19 -20.22 -9.65 24.87
CA ASN A 19 -20.89 -8.34 24.92
C ASN A 19 -19.95 -7.27 25.50
N PRO A 20 -18.98 -6.75 24.74
CA PRO A 20 -18.21 -5.59 25.15
C PRO A 20 -19.13 -4.36 25.29
N SER A 21 -18.81 -3.46 26.21
CA SER A 21 -19.51 -2.17 26.29
C SER A 21 -19.12 -1.27 25.12
N VAL A 22 -19.97 -0.29 24.81
CA VAL A 22 -19.70 0.72 23.77
C VAL A 22 -18.37 1.42 24.01
N ALA A 23 -18.04 1.74 25.27
CA ALA A 23 -16.75 2.35 25.62
C ALA A 23 -15.53 1.47 25.30
N ILE A 24 -15.67 0.13 25.29
CA ILE A 24 -14.61 -0.77 24.86
C ILE A 24 -14.53 -0.82 23.34
N LEU A 25 -15.68 -0.82 22.66
CA LEU A 25 -15.75 -0.77 21.20
C LEU A 25 -15.13 0.53 20.67
N GLU A 26 -15.43 1.68 21.27
CA GLU A 26 -14.82 2.98 20.94
C GLU A 26 -13.30 2.96 21.08
N LYS A 27 -12.79 2.39 22.18
CA LYS A 27 -11.34 2.25 22.41
C LYS A 27 -10.66 1.38 21.36
N LEU A 28 -11.30 0.29 20.94
CA LEU A 28 -10.80 -0.58 19.89
C LEU A 28 -10.88 0.11 18.52
N ALA A 29 -12.02 0.68 18.18
CA ALA A 29 -12.27 1.43 16.94
C ALA A 29 -11.25 2.55 16.75
N ASN A 30 -11.06 3.41 17.76
CA ASN A 30 -10.09 4.50 17.70
C ASN A 30 -8.64 4.00 17.56
N SER A 31 -8.29 2.88 18.19
CA SER A 31 -6.94 2.33 18.09
C SER A 31 -6.66 1.60 16.77
N LEU A 32 -7.72 1.19 16.07
CA LEU A 32 -7.66 0.53 14.77
C LEU A 32 -7.98 1.50 13.63
N GLU A 33 -8.30 2.76 13.94
CA GLU A 33 -8.69 3.79 12.98
C GLU A 33 -9.89 3.39 12.11
N VAL A 34 -10.81 2.59 12.67
CA VAL A 34 -12.07 2.16 12.03
C VAL A 34 -13.28 2.66 12.78
N SER A 35 -14.47 2.53 12.20
CA SER A 35 -15.74 2.84 12.89
C SER A 35 -16.20 1.68 13.78
N ILE A 36 -17.07 1.96 14.75
CA ILE A 36 -17.70 0.92 15.58
C ILE A 36 -18.56 -0.01 14.73
N ASP A 37 -19.24 0.54 13.72
CA ASP A 37 -20.09 -0.24 12.82
C ASP A 37 -19.27 -1.30 12.07
N GLU A 38 -18.02 -0.99 11.70
CA GLU A 38 -17.11 -1.95 11.06
C GLU A 38 -16.76 -3.14 11.98
N ILE A 39 -16.61 -2.89 13.28
CA ILE A 39 -16.35 -3.95 14.27
C ILE A 39 -17.60 -4.82 14.50
N MET A 40 -18.80 -4.24 14.41
CA MET A 40 -20.07 -4.93 14.70
C MET A 40 -20.73 -5.57 13.48
N LYS A 41 -20.10 -5.54 12.30
CA LYS A 41 -20.64 -6.19 11.10
C LYS A 41 -20.84 -7.69 11.35
N SER A 42 -22.07 -8.15 11.10
CA SER A 42 -22.46 -9.56 11.24
C SER A 42 -21.95 -10.44 10.11
N LYS A 43 -21.51 -9.84 9.00
CA LYS A 43 -20.93 -10.55 7.88
C LYS A 43 -19.41 -10.38 7.93
N PRO A 44 -18.64 -11.45 7.68
CA PRO A 44 -17.20 -11.33 7.54
C PRO A 44 -16.86 -10.36 6.40
N ILE A 45 -15.75 -9.64 6.58
CA ILE A 45 -15.20 -8.77 5.54
C ILE A 45 -14.85 -9.65 4.33
N THR A 46 -15.30 -9.25 3.15
CA THR A 46 -14.97 -9.94 1.89
C THR A 46 -13.81 -9.25 1.19
N TYR A 47 -13.20 -9.93 0.21
CA TYR A 47 -12.17 -9.31 -0.64
C TYR A 47 -12.68 -8.02 -1.33
N ASP A 48 -13.94 -8.01 -1.79
CA ASP A 48 -14.57 -6.84 -2.41
C ASP A 48 -14.73 -5.65 -1.42
N ASP A 49 -14.82 -5.92 -0.12
CA ASP A 49 -14.89 -4.88 0.91
C ASP A 49 -13.50 -4.31 1.21
N LEU A 50 -12.47 -5.16 1.20
CA LEU A 50 -11.08 -4.72 1.32
C LEU A 50 -10.65 -3.83 0.14
N GLU A 51 -11.05 -4.19 -1.08
CA GLU A 51 -10.73 -3.40 -2.28
C GLU A 51 -11.34 -1.98 -2.23
N LYS A 52 -12.51 -1.82 -1.60
CA LYS A 52 -13.14 -0.50 -1.40
C LYS A 52 -12.42 0.34 -0.35
N TRP A 53 -11.87 -0.29 0.68
CA TRP A 53 -11.08 0.42 1.69
C TRP A 53 -9.77 0.91 1.12
N ASP A 54 -9.10 0.09 0.32
CA ASP A 54 -7.84 0.46 -0.34
C ASP A 54 -8.03 1.64 -1.31
N LYS A 55 -9.17 1.68 -2.02
CA LYS A 55 -9.51 2.78 -2.93
C LYS A 55 -9.84 4.11 -2.23
N ASN A 56 -10.25 4.08 -0.96
CA ASN A 56 -10.72 5.25 -0.21
C ASN A 56 -9.79 5.63 0.97
N SER A 57 -8.67 4.94 1.15
CA SER A 57 -7.68 5.26 2.17
C SER A 57 -6.71 6.32 1.66
N ASP A 58 -6.61 7.44 2.38
CA ASP A 58 -5.56 8.46 2.18
C ASP A 58 -4.21 8.01 2.79
N GLN A 59 -4.19 6.87 3.49
CA GLN A 59 -2.98 6.30 4.07
C GLN A 59 -2.16 5.63 2.96
N VAL A 60 -0.84 5.85 3.02
CA VAL A 60 0.17 5.28 2.11
C VAL A 60 -0.24 3.88 1.71
N LYS A 61 -0.57 3.70 0.43
CA LYS A 61 -0.78 2.38 -0.18
C LYS A 61 0.40 1.53 0.26
N GLU A 62 0.15 0.56 1.14
CA GLU A 62 1.16 -0.39 1.53
C GLU A 62 1.75 -0.94 0.23
N GLU A 63 3.08 -0.91 0.09
CA GLU A 63 3.80 -1.51 -1.04
C GLU A 63 3.74 -3.04 -0.95
N VAL A 64 2.55 -3.58 -0.63
CA VAL A 64 2.24 -4.98 -0.41
C VAL A 64 1.14 -5.34 -1.39
N GLY A 65 1.51 -5.23 -2.66
CA GLY A 65 0.62 -5.48 -3.79
C GLY A 65 1.39 -5.57 -5.10
N LEU A 66 2.51 -6.31 -5.09
CA LEU A 66 3.07 -6.87 -6.32
C LEU A 66 1.97 -7.73 -6.96
N PHE A 67 1.26 -7.10 -7.90
CA PHE A 67 0.39 -7.67 -8.95
C PHE A 67 -1.00 -8.19 -8.55
N GLU A 68 -2.04 -7.44 -8.90
CA GLU A 68 -3.31 -8.03 -9.38
C GLU A 68 -3.90 -7.36 -10.65
N THR A 69 -3.25 -6.36 -11.26
CA THR A 69 -3.61 -5.86 -12.62
C THR A 69 -2.40 -5.68 -13.55
N GLY A 70 -1.36 -6.49 -13.36
CA GLY A 70 0.08 -6.28 -13.61
C GLY A 70 0.66 -5.89 -14.99
N GLU A 71 0.02 -5.00 -15.75
CA GLU A 71 0.60 -4.44 -16.99
C GLU A 71 0.84 -2.93 -16.89
N PHE A 72 2.08 -2.50 -17.16
CA PHE A 72 2.38 -1.10 -17.39
C PHE A 72 1.79 -0.67 -18.74
N LYS A 73 0.96 0.38 -18.72
CA LYS A 73 0.36 0.92 -19.95
C LYS A 73 1.36 1.68 -20.82
N THR A 74 2.45 2.18 -20.22
CA THR A 74 3.48 2.94 -20.93
C THR A 74 4.88 2.55 -20.43
N PRO A 75 5.92 2.63 -21.30
CA PRO A 75 7.30 2.40 -20.89
C PRO A 75 7.79 3.38 -19.82
N GLU A 76 7.30 4.62 -19.82
CA GLU A 76 7.62 5.65 -18.82
C GLU A 76 7.14 5.22 -17.43
N ALA A 77 5.90 4.71 -17.33
CA ALA A 77 5.36 4.22 -16.06
C ALA A 77 6.15 3.02 -15.53
N ALA A 78 6.59 2.12 -16.43
CA ALA A 78 7.46 1.01 -16.06
C ALA A 78 8.82 1.51 -15.55
N MET A 79 9.40 2.53 -16.21
CA MET A 79 10.70 3.07 -15.83
C MET A 79 10.65 3.77 -14.47
N GLN A 80 9.63 4.60 -14.22
CA GLN A 80 9.44 5.23 -12.91
C GLN A 80 9.31 4.21 -11.78
N PHE A 81 8.61 3.10 -12.03
CA PHE A 81 8.50 2.01 -11.06
C PHE A 81 9.86 1.34 -10.77
N ILE A 82 10.66 1.07 -11.81
CA ILE A 82 12.01 0.49 -11.68
C ILE A 82 12.91 1.42 -10.86
N LEU A 83 12.84 2.74 -11.10
CA LEU A 83 13.66 3.73 -10.41
C LEU A 83 13.41 3.79 -8.89
N LYS A 84 12.20 3.50 -8.45
CA LYS A 84 11.84 3.46 -7.02
C LYS A 84 12.38 2.24 -6.27
N GLN A 85 12.90 1.24 -6.99
CA GLN A 85 13.42 0.02 -6.35
C GLN A 85 14.74 0.32 -5.61
N PRO A 86 14.89 -0.01 -4.30
CA PRO A 86 16.08 0.30 -3.53
C PRO A 86 17.38 -0.24 -4.12
N ALA A 87 17.34 -1.42 -4.74
CA ALA A 87 18.50 -2.00 -5.41
C ALA A 87 18.95 -1.18 -6.63
N ILE A 88 18.02 -0.58 -7.36
CA ILE A 88 18.32 0.27 -8.53
C ILE A 88 18.83 1.63 -8.08
N MET A 89 18.23 2.24 -7.04
CA MET A 89 18.75 3.46 -6.42
C MET A 89 20.20 3.26 -5.92
N GLY A 90 20.43 2.18 -5.17
CA GLY A 90 21.77 1.83 -4.67
C GLY A 90 22.80 1.57 -5.77
N TYR A 91 22.40 0.90 -6.87
CA TYR A 91 23.29 0.67 -8.01
C TYR A 91 23.56 1.94 -8.83
N GLY A 92 22.52 2.75 -9.06
CA GLY A 92 22.57 3.95 -9.88
C GLY A 92 23.13 5.18 -9.16
N GLY A 93 23.27 5.14 -7.83
CA GLY A 93 23.80 6.26 -7.05
C GLY A 93 22.87 7.47 -6.99
N PHE A 94 21.57 7.27 -7.21
CA PHE A 94 20.53 8.30 -7.10
C PHE A 94 19.54 7.91 -5.99
N ASP A 95 18.76 8.89 -5.52
CA ASP A 95 17.82 8.71 -4.43
C ASP A 95 16.50 9.41 -4.77
N THR A 96 15.49 8.62 -5.12
CA THR A 96 14.18 9.15 -5.54
C THR A 96 13.41 9.82 -4.40
N GLU A 97 13.73 9.53 -3.13
CA GLU A 97 13.09 10.19 -1.97
C GLU A 97 13.54 11.64 -1.82
N LYS A 98 14.66 12.00 -2.45
CA LYS A 98 15.21 13.36 -2.47
C LYS A 98 14.87 14.13 -3.74
N MET A 99 14.11 13.53 -4.66
CA MET A 99 13.70 14.11 -5.93
C MET A 99 12.22 14.46 -5.88
N SER A 100 11.84 15.52 -6.58
CA SER A 100 10.43 15.82 -6.85
C SER A 100 9.84 14.84 -7.87
N ASP A 101 8.51 14.71 -7.89
CA ASP A 101 7.82 13.84 -8.86
C ASP A 101 8.16 14.22 -10.31
N ASP A 102 8.28 15.52 -10.60
CA ASP A 102 8.65 16.02 -11.93
C ASP A 102 10.08 15.60 -12.31
N GLU A 103 11.04 15.66 -11.37
CA GLU A 103 12.42 15.20 -11.59
C GLU A 103 12.49 13.68 -11.83
N ILE A 104 11.66 12.90 -11.13
CA ILE A 104 11.56 11.45 -11.34
C ILE A 104 10.99 11.14 -12.74
N ILE A 105 9.97 11.89 -13.17
CA ILE A 105 9.38 11.75 -14.51
C ILE A 105 10.41 12.10 -15.58
N GLU A 106 11.11 13.21 -15.43
CA GLU A 106 12.15 13.65 -16.36
C GLU A 106 13.26 12.61 -16.47
N PHE A 107 13.77 12.12 -15.34
CA PHE A 107 14.81 11.10 -15.30
C PHE A 107 14.36 9.79 -15.98
N ALA A 108 13.12 9.34 -15.72
CA ALA A 108 12.56 8.17 -16.38
C ALA A 108 12.48 8.33 -17.91
N ASN A 109 12.10 9.51 -18.40
CA ASN A 109 12.03 9.82 -19.82
C ASN A 109 13.43 9.85 -20.47
N GLU A 110 14.43 10.40 -19.78
CA GLU A 110 15.81 10.38 -20.25
C GLU A 110 16.35 8.95 -20.38
N LEU A 111 16.12 8.09 -19.38
CA LEU A 111 16.51 6.69 -19.45
C LEU A 111 15.82 5.93 -20.57
N LEU A 112 14.54 6.19 -20.80
CA LEU A 112 13.80 5.59 -21.90
C LEU A 112 14.39 6.00 -23.25
N ASN A 113 14.78 7.27 -23.41
CA ASN A 113 15.47 7.76 -24.60
C ASN A 113 16.83 7.10 -24.80
N GLN A 114 17.60 6.89 -23.73
CA GLN A 114 18.87 6.15 -23.79
C GLN A 114 18.65 4.69 -24.24
N LEU A 115 17.65 4.01 -23.67
CA LEU A 115 17.28 2.66 -24.06
C LEU A 115 16.89 2.59 -25.53
N LYS A 116 16.11 3.56 -26.02
CA LYS A 116 15.72 3.67 -27.43
C LYS A 116 16.94 3.85 -28.33
N LEU A 117 17.91 4.69 -27.95
CA LEU A 117 19.15 4.88 -28.70
C LEU A 117 19.98 3.59 -28.77
N LEU A 118 20.12 2.88 -27.64
CA LEU A 118 20.81 1.59 -27.58
C LEU A 118 20.12 0.54 -28.45
N SER A 119 18.78 0.55 -28.50
CA SER A 119 18.01 -0.43 -29.28
C SER A 119 18.36 -0.44 -30.76
N TYR A 120 18.80 0.70 -31.34
CA TYR A 120 19.20 0.77 -32.75
C TYR A 120 20.38 -0.14 -33.07
N LYS A 121 21.30 -0.38 -32.13
CA LYS A 121 22.43 -1.30 -32.32
C LYS A 121 21.99 -2.76 -32.45
N TYR A 122 20.85 -3.11 -31.85
CA TYR A 122 20.35 -4.48 -31.77
C TYR A 122 19.12 -4.72 -32.65
N LYS A 123 18.65 -3.69 -33.35
CA LYS A 123 17.59 -3.77 -34.34
C LYS A 123 18.13 -4.51 -35.57
N LYS A 124 17.88 -5.82 -35.62
CA LYS A 124 18.15 -6.67 -36.79
C LYS A 124 17.15 -6.42 -37.90
#